data_AF-A0A521QNQ3-F1
#
_entry.id   AF-A0A521QNQ3-F1
#
_cell.length_a   1.000
_cell.length_b   1.000
_cell.length_c   1.000
_cell.angle_alpha   90.00
_cell.angle_beta   90.00
_cell.angle_gamma   90.00
#
_symmetry.space_group_name_H-M   'P 1'
#
loop_
_entity.id
_entity.type
_entity.pdbx_description
1 polymer ?
#
loop_
_entity_poly.entity_id
_entity_poly.type
_entity_poly.pdbx_seq_one_letter_code
_entity_poly.pdbx_strand_id
1 'polypeptide(L)'
;MALNPNGGCVTPNELWPIEKERQQMEQQIERIIVGHFMTSTARTHAASIFIDPGDGTGPDKIIKWLSQNTPGMSVDTSKMRAGYNAGIYSVPDIVTQRQPMASSEFYEIKPDSHNGRREGRAKIVNFNRLIKDFHLGIRAGHEYDPIKSSPFPSSITIGGFVYELELKWWQEERGLILYEICYRKRQEQEQEQTSHVGEAALILLLGIALLIMMGGRVPQTQPAGGLLGPPSGPSA
;
A
#
# COMPACT_ATOMS: atom_id res chain seq x y z
N MET A 1 -21.82 -9.57 13.72
CA MET A 1 -20.65 -10.00 14.53
C MET A 1 -20.26 -8.84 15.43
N ALA A 2 -19.91 -9.09 16.69
CA ALA A 2 -19.34 -8.05 17.55
C ALA A 2 -17.82 -8.04 17.35
N LEU A 3 -17.26 -6.92 16.91
CA LEU A 3 -15.81 -6.74 16.78
C LEU A 3 -15.18 -6.60 18.17
N ASN A 4 -13.94 -7.06 18.34
CA ASN A 4 -13.22 -6.92 19.60
C ASN A 4 -12.86 -5.43 19.80
N PRO A 5 -13.36 -4.76 20.86
CA PRO A 5 -13.12 -3.33 21.05
C PRO A 5 -11.64 -2.99 21.27
N ASN A 6 -10.81 -3.96 21.65
CA ASN A 6 -9.37 -3.82 21.85
C ASN A 6 -8.55 -4.01 20.57
N GLY A 7 -9.19 -4.30 19.44
CA GLY A 7 -8.55 -4.59 18.17
C GLY A 7 -8.47 -6.08 17.86
N GLY A 8 -8.10 -6.38 16.61
CA GLY A 8 -7.99 -7.73 16.08
C GLY A 8 -7.69 -7.70 14.59
N CYS A 9 -7.58 -8.87 13.97
CA CYS A 9 -7.46 -9.01 12.53
C CYS A 9 -8.69 -9.72 11.98
N VAL A 10 -9.17 -9.25 10.84
CA VAL A 10 -10.44 -9.64 10.22
C VAL A 10 -10.31 -9.60 8.70
N THR A 11 -11.30 -10.20 8.05
CA THR A 11 -11.44 -10.22 6.59
C THR A 11 -12.44 -9.17 6.11
N PRO A 12 -12.41 -8.76 4.82
CA PRO A 12 -13.30 -7.73 4.29
C PRO A 12 -14.80 -7.99 4.54
N ASN A 13 -15.25 -9.24 4.50
CA ASN A 13 -16.63 -9.63 4.78
C ASN A 13 -17.09 -9.38 6.22
N GLU A 14 -16.15 -9.22 7.16
CA GLU A 14 -16.48 -8.92 8.55
C GLU A 14 -16.58 -7.40 8.80
N LEU A 15 -15.87 -6.58 8.02
CA LEU A 15 -15.89 -5.12 8.12
C LEU A 15 -16.94 -4.46 7.22
N TRP A 16 -17.15 -5.01 6.03
CA TRP A 16 -18.06 -4.46 5.01
C TRP A 16 -19.12 -5.50 4.65
N PRO A 17 -20.28 -5.49 5.34
CA PRO A 17 -21.36 -6.45 5.09
C PRO A 17 -22.08 -6.19 3.76
N ILE A 18 -21.95 -4.98 3.21
CA ILE A 18 -22.52 -4.61 1.92
C ILE A 18 -21.60 -5.11 0.82
N GLU A 19 -22.11 -6.04 -0.01
CA GLU A 19 -21.35 -6.71 -1.08
C GLU A 19 -20.56 -5.74 -1.96
N LYS A 20 -21.22 -4.67 -2.43
CA LYS A 20 -20.60 -3.69 -3.31
C LYS A 20 -19.43 -2.95 -2.65
N GLU A 21 -19.57 -2.57 -1.38
CA GLU A 21 -18.51 -1.93 -0.62
C GLU A 21 -17.37 -2.91 -0.39
N ARG A 22 -17.69 -4.16 -0.02
CA ARG A 22 -16.69 -5.22 0.16
C ARG A 22 -15.86 -5.43 -1.10
N GLN A 23 -16.50 -5.58 -2.26
CA GLN A 23 -15.80 -5.75 -3.54
C GLN A 23 -14.90 -4.56 -3.88
N GLN A 24 -15.36 -3.33 -3.61
CA GLN A 24 -14.52 -2.14 -3.79
C GLN A 24 -13.29 -2.17 -2.88
N MET A 25 -13.45 -2.61 -1.64
CA MET A 25 -12.35 -2.71 -0.69
C MET A 25 -11.37 -3.83 -1.05
N GLU A 26 -11.87 -5.00 -1.47
CA GLU A 26 -11.05 -6.09 -1.98
C GLU A 26 -10.20 -5.65 -3.18
N GLN A 27 -10.79 -4.93 -4.14
CA GLN A 27 -10.05 -4.34 -5.27
C GLN A 27 -8.99 -3.31 -4.83
N GLN A 28 -9.27 -2.50 -3.81
CA GLN A 28 -8.28 -1.56 -3.27
C GLN A 28 -7.11 -2.29 -2.59
N ILE A 29 -7.41 -3.33 -1.82
CA ILE A 29 -6.41 -4.18 -1.17
C ILE A 29 -5.50 -4.84 -2.21
N GLU A 30 -6.10 -5.45 -3.24
CA GLU A 30 -5.36 -6.04 -4.35
C GLU A 30 -4.45 -5.01 -5.03
N ARG A 31 -4.93 -3.78 -5.27
CA ARG A 31 -4.09 -2.69 -5.81
C ARG A 31 -2.92 -2.32 -4.91
N ILE A 32 -3.09 -2.32 -3.59
CA ILE A 32 -2.00 -2.05 -2.64
C ILE A 32 -0.95 -3.17 -2.72
N ILE A 33 -1.38 -4.43 -2.71
CA ILE A 33 -0.50 -5.60 -2.77
C ILE A 33 0.23 -5.66 -4.13
N VAL A 34 -0.50 -5.43 -5.23
CA VAL A 34 0.09 -5.30 -6.57
C VAL A 34 1.07 -4.13 -6.62
N GLY A 35 0.73 -2.98 -6.05
CA GLY A 35 1.64 -1.83 -5.96
C GLY A 35 2.96 -2.17 -5.25
N HIS A 36 2.90 -2.92 -4.16
CA HIS A 36 4.09 -3.43 -3.49
C HIS A 36 4.82 -4.50 -4.32
N PHE A 37 4.11 -5.40 -4.98
CA PHE A 37 4.72 -6.36 -5.90
C PHE A 37 5.55 -5.63 -6.97
N MET A 38 5.08 -4.49 -7.48
CA MET A 38 5.78 -3.66 -8.46
C MET A 38 7.09 -3.04 -7.94
N THR A 39 7.38 -3.11 -6.64
CA THR A 39 8.67 -2.68 -6.05
C THR A 39 9.55 -3.87 -5.65
N SER A 40 9.12 -5.11 -5.91
CA SER A 40 9.81 -6.33 -5.46
C SER A 40 10.88 -6.83 -6.43
N THR A 41 11.76 -7.71 -5.95
CA THR A 41 12.74 -8.41 -6.79
C THR A 41 12.07 -9.24 -7.89
N ALA A 42 10.95 -9.91 -7.57
CA ALA A 42 10.15 -10.66 -8.55
C ALA A 42 9.71 -9.80 -9.73
N ARG A 43 9.34 -8.55 -9.47
CA ARG A 43 9.06 -7.57 -10.52
C ARG A 43 10.32 -7.24 -11.32
N THR A 44 11.45 -6.96 -10.67
CA THR A 44 12.68 -6.54 -11.37
C THR A 44 13.22 -7.61 -12.33
N HIS A 45 13.00 -8.89 -12.03
CA HIS A 45 13.40 -10.01 -12.89
C HIS A 45 12.37 -10.36 -13.99
N ALA A 46 11.18 -9.76 -13.96
CA ALA A 46 10.16 -9.95 -14.99
C ALA A 46 10.42 -9.04 -16.20
N ALA A 47 10.45 -9.64 -17.39
CA ALA A 47 10.53 -8.91 -18.65
C ALA A 47 9.15 -8.36 -19.08
N SER A 48 8.07 -9.05 -18.73
CA SER A 48 6.69 -8.60 -18.96
C SER A 48 5.77 -9.09 -17.85
N ILE A 49 4.67 -8.40 -17.61
CA ILE A 49 3.75 -8.68 -16.50
C ILE A 49 2.31 -8.49 -16.95
N PHE A 50 1.49 -9.45 -16.58
CA PHE A 50 0.05 -9.35 -16.61
C PHE A 50 -0.47 -9.10 -15.19
N ILE A 51 -1.40 -8.16 -15.07
CA ILE A 51 -2.18 -7.90 -13.86
C ILE A 51 -3.65 -8.04 -14.23
N ASP A 52 -4.41 -8.85 -13.51
CA ASP A 52 -5.85 -8.98 -13.73
C ASP A 52 -6.54 -7.64 -13.42
N PRO A 53 -7.31 -7.05 -14.35
CA PRO A 53 -8.05 -5.83 -14.07
C PRO A 53 -9.17 -5.96 -13.04
N GLY A 54 -9.65 -7.17 -12.74
CA GLY A 54 -10.80 -7.39 -11.86
C GLY A 54 -12.14 -6.85 -12.42
N ASP A 55 -12.22 -6.60 -13.74
CA ASP A 55 -13.38 -6.01 -14.42
C ASP A 55 -14.18 -7.02 -15.29
N GLY A 56 -13.92 -8.32 -15.10
CA GLY A 56 -14.53 -9.40 -15.90
C GLY A 56 -13.91 -9.62 -17.28
N THR A 57 -13.05 -8.71 -17.77
CA THR A 57 -12.34 -8.85 -19.05
C THR A 57 -11.00 -9.59 -18.92
N GLY A 58 -10.67 -10.07 -17.72
CA GLY A 58 -9.45 -10.81 -17.40
C GLY A 58 -9.11 -11.92 -18.42
N PRO A 59 -10.06 -12.80 -18.81
CA PRO A 59 -9.81 -13.83 -19.81
C PRO A 59 -9.30 -13.30 -21.17
N ASP A 60 -9.84 -12.18 -21.65
CA ASP A 60 -9.43 -11.57 -22.92
C ASP A 60 -8.01 -11.04 -22.84
N LYS A 61 -7.73 -10.33 -21.76
CA LYS A 61 -6.44 -9.68 -21.56
C LYS A 61 -5.34 -10.70 -21.32
N ILE A 62 -5.60 -11.78 -20.56
CA ILE A 62 -4.58 -12.82 -20.33
C ILE A 62 -4.33 -13.66 -21.57
N ILE A 63 -5.36 -14.01 -22.38
CA ILE A 63 -5.17 -14.71 -23.65
C ILE A 63 -4.27 -13.89 -24.58
N LYS A 64 -4.58 -12.59 -24.73
CA LYS A 64 -3.77 -11.68 -25.54
C LYS A 64 -2.34 -11.63 -25.01
N TRP A 65 -2.17 -11.42 -23.70
CA TRP A 65 -0.85 -11.34 -23.08
C TRP A 65 -0.05 -12.64 -23.27
N LEU A 66 -0.63 -13.81 -23.01
CA LEU A 66 0.02 -15.11 -23.20
C LEU A 66 0.44 -15.35 -24.65
N SER A 67 -0.40 -14.96 -25.63
CA SER A 67 -0.07 -15.08 -27.05
C SER A 67 1.13 -14.21 -27.49
N GLN A 68 1.39 -13.12 -26.76
CA GLN A 68 2.48 -12.18 -27.05
C GLN A 68 3.75 -12.48 -26.24
N ASN A 69 3.60 -13.14 -25.10
CA ASN A 69 4.65 -13.33 -24.10
C ASN A 69 5.02 -14.81 -23.88
N THR A 70 4.68 -15.69 -24.82
CA THR A 70 5.13 -17.10 -24.80
C THR A 70 6.01 -17.38 -26.03
N PRO A 71 7.32 -17.06 -25.98
CA PRO A 71 8.19 -17.16 -27.15
C PRO A 71 8.26 -18.58 -27.70
N GLY A 72 8.26 -18.71 -29.03
CA GLY A 72 8.44 -20.00 -29.70
C GLY A 72 7.22 -20.93 -29.65
N MET A 73 6.09 -20.47 -29.12
CA MET A 73 4.86 -21.26 -29.03
C MET A 73 3.71 -20.57 -29.78
N SER A 74 3.03 -21.31 -30.66
CA SER A 74 1.74 -20.88 -31.18
C SER A 74 0.66 -21.24 -30.16
N VAL A 75 0.05 -20.23 -29.57
CA VAL A 75 -1.06 -20.41 -28.62
C VAL A 75 -2.36 -20.45 -29.39
N ASP A 76 -3.08 -21.57 -29.31
CA ASP A 76 -4.46 -21.66 -29.81
C ASP A 76 -5.40 -20.85 -28.91
N THR A 77 -5.55 -19.57 -29.25
CA THR A 77 -6.36 -18.62 -28.49
C THR A 77 -7.84 -18.96 -28.49
N SER A 78 -8.33 -19.68 -29.51
CA SER A 78 -9.72 -20.12 -29.60
C SER A 78 -10.01 -21.26 -28.61
N LYS A 79 -9.11 -22.25 -28.54
CA LYS A 79 -9.18 -23.30 -27.52
C LYS A 79 -9.03 -22.73 -26.11
N MET A 80 -8.12 -21.77 -25.92
CA MET A 80 -7.91 -21.15 -24.61
C MET A 80 -9.17 -20.39 -24.16
N ARG A 81 -9.79 -19.63 -25.08
CA ARG A 81 -11.08 -18.97 -24.88
C ARG A 81 -12.16 -19.94 -24.44
N ALA A 82 -12.32 -21.04 -25.16
CA ALA A 82 -13.34 -22.03 -24.87
C ALA A 82 -13.18 -22.60 -23.45
N GLY A 83 -11.95 -22.83 -22.98
CA GLY A 83 -11.69 -23.29 -21.63
C GLY A 83 -12.02 -22.26 -20.54
N TYR A 84 -11.75 -20.96 -20.75
CA TYR A 84 -12.21 -19.92 -19.83
C TYR A 84 -13.74 -19.83 -19.80
N ASN A 85 -14.41 -19.84 -20.95
CA ASN A 85 -15.87 -19.80 -21.03
C ASN A 85 -16.54 -21.01 -20.36
N ALA A 86 -15.87 -22.16 -20.37
CA ALA A 86 -16.32 -23.37 -19.70
C ALA A 86 -15.95 -23.45 -18.21
N GLY A 87 -15.28 -22.43 -17.64
CA GLY A 87 -14.83 -22.42 -16.25
C GLY A 87 -13.71 -23.42 -15.94
N ILE A 88 -13.03 -23.94 -16.96
CA ILE A 88 -11.92 -24.90 -16.82
C ILE A 88 -10.65 -24.19 -16.36
N TYR A 89 -10.46 -22.95 -16.81
CA TYR A 89 -9.31 -22.11 -16.48
C TYR A 89 -9.74 -20.92 -15.62
N SER A 90 -8.79 -20.38 -14.85
CA SER A 90 -9.00 -19.19 -14.05
C SER A 90 -7.88 -18.19 -14.28
N VAL A 91 -8.18 -16.91 -14.12
CA VAL A 91 -7.22 -15.82 -14.27
C VAL A 91 -6.59 -15.55 -12.90
N PRO A 92 -5.25 -15.69 -12.77
CA PRO A 92 -4.55 -15.27 -11.57
C PRO A 92 -4.37 -13.74 -11.56
N ASP A 93 -4.21 -13.16 -10.39
CA ASP A 93 -4.10 -11.71 -10.23
C ASP A 93 -2.81 -11.14 -10.84
N ILE A 94 -1.71 -11.91 -10.78
CA ILE A 94 -0.40 -11.53 -11.34
C ILE A 94 0.18 -12.70 -12.14
N VAL A 95 0.71 -12.42 -13.33
CA VAL A 95 1.60 -13.34 -14.07
C VAL A 95 2.84 -12.59 -14.53
N THR A 96 4.02 -13.13 -14.26
CA THR A 96 5.30 -12.64 -14.77
C THR A 96 5.76 -13.49 -15.93
N GLN A 97 6.31 -12.86 -16.95
CA GLN A 97 7.12 -13.52 -17.96
C GLN A 97 8.58 -13.18 -17.72
N ARG A 98 9.42 -14.22 -17.72
CA ARG A 98 10.87 -14.10 -17.60
C ARG A 98 11.57 -14.62 -18.84
N GLN A 99 12.84 -14.26 -18.98
CA GLN A 99 13.69 -14.79 -20.06
C GLN A 99 13.78 -16.32 -20.00
N PRO A 100 14.09 -17.00 -21.12
CA PRO A 100 13.98 -18.47 -21.24
C PRO A 100 14.73 -19.31 -20.19
N MET A 101 15.75 -18.74 -19.55
CA MET A 101 16.55 -19.42 -18.51
C MET A 101 15.98 -19.26 -17.09
N ALA A 102 14.94 -18.44 -16.90
CA ALA A 102 14.28 -18.22 -15.62
C ALA A 102 12.80 -18.65 -15.69
N SER A 103 12.28 -19.22 -14.61
CA SER A 103 10.87 -19.65 -14.58
C SER A 103 9.95 -18.44 -14.52
N SER A 104 8.99 -18.34 -15.43
CA SER A 104 7.87 -17.39 -15.33
C SER A 104 6.95 -17.79 -14.17
N GLU A 105 6.29 -16.84 -13.52
CA GLU A 105 5.53 -17.11 -12.29
C GLU A 105 4.12 -16.53 -12.30
N PHE A 106 3.24 -17.07 -11.46
CA PHE A 106 1.93 -16.48 -11.19
C PHE A 106 1.60 -16.43 -9.70
N TYR A 107 0.75 -15.48 -9.33
CA TYR A 107 0.27 -15.26 -7.97
C TYR A 107 -1.22 -14.96 -7.96
N GLU A 108 -1.90 -15.51 -6.95
CA GLU A 108 -3.29 -15.24 -6.59
C GLU A 108 -3.33 -14.62 -5.19
N ILE A 109 -4.16 -13.62 -5.00
CA ILE A 109 -4.34 -12.81 -3.78
C ILE A 109 -5.74 -13.08 -3.24
N LYS A 110 -5.84 -13.48 -1.97
CA LYS A 110 -7.12 -13.77 -1.31
C LYS A 110 -7.14 -13.32 0.15
N PRO A 111 -8.33 -13.01 0.70
CA PRO A 111 -8.45 -12.79 2.13
C PRO A 111 -8.13 -14.09 2.90
N ASP A 112 -7.53 -13.96 4.07
CA ASP A 112 -7.29 -15.07 4.99
C ASP A 112 -8.60 -15.52 5.67
N SER A 113 -9.45 -16.19 4.90
CA SER A 113 -10.65 -16.87 5.38
C SER A 113 -10.67 -18.30 4.86
N HIS A 114 -11.49 -19.15 5.48
CA HIS A 114 -11.72 -20.51 4.97
C HIS A 114 -12.16 -20.52 3.50
N ASN A 115 -13.05 -19.59 3.12
CA ASN A 115 -13.52 -19.46 1.73
C ASN A 115 -12.42 -18.91 0.82
N GLY A 116 -11.72 -17.84 1.21
CA GLY A 116 -10.65 -17.24 0.43
C GLY A 116 -9.51 -18.22 0.13
N ARG A 117 -9.09 -19.01 1.13
CA ARG A 117 -8.09 -20.09 0.94
C ARG A 117 -8.57 -21.15 -0.05
N ARG A 118 -9.82 -21.61 0.08
CA ARG A 118 -10.40 -22.63 -0.81
C ARG A 118 -10.49 -22.12 -2.26
N GLU A 119 -10.97 -20.90 -2.44
CA GLU A 119 -11.13 -20.27 -3.75
C GLU A 119 -9.79 -19.95 -4.41
N GLY A 120 -8.82 -19.46 -3.64
CA GLY A 120 -7.45 -19.24 -4.12
C GLY A 120 -6.81 -20.53 -4.63
N ARG A 121 -6.91 -21.62 -3.85
CA ARG A 121 -6.43 -22.95 -4.28
C ARG A 121 -7.15 -23.46 -5.53
N ALA A 122 -8.46 -23.29 -5.62
CA ALA A 122 -9.23 -23.69 -6.80
C ALA A 122 -8.76 -22.94 -8.06
N LYS A 123 -8.53 -21.62 -7.96
CA LYS A 123 -7.96 -20.83 -9.07
C LYS A 123 -6.55 -21.30 -9.45
N ILE A 124 -5.68 -21.58 -8.47
CA ILE A 124 -4.33 -22.11 -8.72
C ILE A 124 -4.39 -23.43 -9.48
N VAL A 125 -5.27 -24.36 -9.08
CA VAL A 125 -5.48 -25.63 -9.78
C VAL A 125 -5.94 -25.41 -11.22
N ASN A 126 -6.93 -24.54 -11.43
CA ASN A 126 -7.46 -24.23 -12.76
C ASN A 126 -6.43 -23.55 -13.67
N PHE A 127 -5.60 -22.66 -13.14
CA PHE A 127 -4.54 -22.04 -13.92
C PHE A 127 -3.38 -23.00 -14.21
N ASN A 128 -3.01 -23.88 -13.27
CA ASN A 128 -2.07 -24.97 -13.54
C ASN A 128 -2.56 -25.91 -14.66
N ARG A 129 -3.88 -26.11 -14.77
CA ARG A 129 -4.46 -26.85 -15.89
C ARG A 129 -4.24 -26.13 -17.22
N LEU A 130 -4.45 -24.82 -17.29
CA LEU A 130 -4.13 -24.03 -18.48
C LEU A 130 -2.65 -24.15 -18.84
N ILE A 131 -1.76 -24.01 -17.85
CA ILE A 131 -0.31 -24.16 -18.04
C ILE A 131 0.01 -25.51 -18.67
N LYS A 132 -0.59 -26.60 -18.17
CA LYS A 132 -0.41 -27.96 -18.71
C LYS A 132 -0.97 -28.10 -20.12
N ASP A 133 -2.21 -27.69 -20.35
CA ASP A 133 -2.93 -27.89 -21.61
C ASP A 133 -2.31 -27.10 -22.78
N PHE A 134 -1.58 -26.01 -22.47
CA PHE A 134 -0.87 -25.17 -23.43
C PHE A 134 0.66 -25.24 -23.30
N HIS A 135 1.20 -26.16 -22.50
CA HIS A 135 2.65 -26.35 -22.27
C HIS A 135 3.42 -25.07 -21.91
N LEU A 136 2.81 -24.18 -21.13
CA LEU A 136 3.40 -22.90 -20.78
C LEU A 136 4.56 -23.07 -19.78
N GLY A 137 5.64 -22.31 -19.96
CA GLY A 137 6.78 -22.26 -19.04
C GLY A 137 6.54 -21.45 -17.75
N ILE A 138 5.33 -21.48 -17.21
CA ILE A 138 4.88 -20.69 -16.05
C ILE A 138 4.69 -21.62 -14.85
N ARG A 139 5.01 -21.16 -13.64
CA ARG A 139 4.88 -21.94 -12.39
C ARG A 139 4.23 -21.11 -11.29
N ALA A 140 3.70 -21.76 -10.26
CA ALA A 140 3.23 -21.06 -9.07
C ALA A 140 4.41 -20.31 -8.41
N GLY A 141 4.22 -19.02 -8.15
CA GLY A 141 5.31 -18.13 -7.81
C GLY A 141 5.87 -18.30 -6.41
N HIS A 142 7.15 -18.03 -6.22
CA HIS A 142 7.84 -18.06 -4.93
C HIS A 142 8.81 -16.90 -4.72
N GLU A 143 9.12 -16.14 -5.78
CA GLU A 143 10.09 -15.04 -5.65
C GLU A 143 9.51 -13.81 -4.94
N TYR A 144 8.21 -13.52 -5.16
CA TYR A 144 7.47 -12.58 -4.33
C TYR A 144 7.03 -13.27 -3.04
N ASP A 145 7.83 -13.10 -2.00
CA ASP A 145 7.55 -13.56 -0.64
C ASP A 145 7.37 -12.35 0.29
N PRO A 146 6.18 -11.72 0.30
CA PRO A 146 5.91 -10.67 1.25
C PRO A 146 5.75 -11.29 2.64
N ILE A 147 6.40 -10.69 3.64
CA ILE A 147 5.91 -10.69 5.02
C ILE A 147 5.82 -9.22 5.37
N LYS A 148 4.63 -8.64 5.19
CA LYS A 148 4.47 -7.19 5.21
C LYS A 148 3.21 -6.76 5.94
N SER A 149 3.31 -5.58 6.54
CA SER A 149 2.18 -4.80 6.98
C SER A 149 2.30 -3.38 6.43
N SER A 150 1.17 -2.74 6.16
CA SER A 150 1.09 -1.35 5.72
C SER A 150 -0.08 -0.67 6.40
N PRO A 151 0.06 0.60 6.83
CA PRO A 151 -1.09 1.42 7.16
C PRO A 151 -2.11 1.37 6.02
N PHE A 152 -3.36 1.12 6.37
CA PHE A 152 -4.44 1.12 5.40
C PHE A 152 -5.01 2.55 5.31
N PRO A 153 -5.31 3.07 4.10
CA PRO A 153 -5.62 4.49 3.90
C PRO A 153 -7.00 4.92 4.45
N SER A 154 -7.69 4.04 5.18
CA SER A 154 -9.04 4.26 5.71
C SER A 154 -9.08 3.96 7.21
N SER A 155 -9.96 4.64 7.93
CA SER A 155 -10.33 4.31 9.31
C SER A 155 -11.78 3.86 9.37
N ILE A 156 -12.13 3.09 10.40
CA ILE A 156 -13.53 2.71 10.67
C ILE A 156 -13.99 3.26 12.02
N THR A 157 -15.28 3.50 12.16
CA THR A 157 -15.89 3.92 13.42
C THR A 157 -16.80 2.83 13.95
N ILE A 158 -16.53 2.34 15.16
CA ILE A 158 -17.33 1.30 15.82
C ILE A 158 -17.69 1.80 17.21
N GLY A 159 -18.99 1.88 17.52
CA GLY A 159 -19.46 2.31 18.84
C GLY A 159 -18.98 3.71 19.26
N GLY A 160 -18.81 4.63 18.30
CA GLY A 160 -18.33 6.00 18.54
C GLY A 160 -16.80 6.16 18.60
N PHE A 161 -16.03 5.07 18.59
CA PHE A 161 -14.58 5.12 18.57
C PHE A 161 -14.02 4.97 17.17
N VAL A 162 -12.95 5.71 16.86
CA VAL A 162 -12.21 5.61 15.59
C VAL A 162 -11.11 4.56 15.71
N TYR A 163 -11.00 3.70 14.71
CA TYR A 163 -9.99 2.66 14.62
C TYR A 163 -9.09 2.90 13.41
N GLU A 164 -7.79 2.75 13.64
CA GLU A 164 -6.79 2.71 12.58
C GLU A 164 -6.72 1.30 12.01
N LEU A 165 -6.58 1.23 10.69
CA LEU A 165 -6.48 -0.03 9.96
C LEU A 165 -5.04 -0.26 9.48
N GLU A 166 -4.61 -1.51 9.53
CA GLU A 166 -3.35 -2.02 9.00
C GLU A 166 -3.68 -3.21 8.11
N LEU A 167 -3.20 -3.20 6.87
CA LEU A 167 -3.27 -4.36 5.98
C LEU A 167 -2.03 -5.21 6.21
N LYS A 168 -2.21 -6.51 6.46
CA LYS A 168 -1.14 -7.50 6.49
C LYS A 168 -1.32 -8.48 5.36
N TRP A 169 -0.22 -8.89 4.75
CA TRP A 169 -0.26 -9.95 3.73
C TRP A 169 1.03 -10.75 3.71
N TRP A 170 0.89 -12.03 3.36
CA TRP A 170 1.99 -12.97 3.30
C TRP A 170 1.78 -14.04 2.24
N GLN A 171 2.87 -14.71 1.86
CA GLN A 171 2.78 -15.91 1.05
C GLN A 171 2.46 -17.13 1.92
N GLU A 172 1.29 -17.74 1.72
CA GLU A 172 0.88 -18.96 2.43
C GLU A 172 1.50 -20.20 1.79
N GLU A 173 1.40 -20.28 0.46
CA GLU A 173 2.00 -21.35 -0.35
C GLU A 173 2.41 -20.76 -1.70
N ARG A 174 3.10 -21.57 -2.52
CA ARG A 174 3.54 -21.10 -3.84
C ARG A 174 2.35 -20.64 -4.67
N GLY A 175 2.42 -19.40 -5.14
CA GLY A 175 1.37 -18.74 -5.92
C GLY A 175 0.13 -18.29 -5.13
N LEU A 176 0.06 -18.47 -3.80
CA LEU A 176 -1.04 -17.97 -2.97
C LEU A 176 -0.56 -16.93 -1.96
N ILE A 177 -0.99 -15.69 -2.15
CA ILE A 177 -0.82 -14.59 -1.21
C ILE A 177 -2.12 -14.43 -0.43
N LEU A 178 -2.03 -14.46 0.90
CA LEU A 178 -3.15 -14.18 1.79
C LEU A 178 -3.02 -12.79 2.39
N TYR A 179 -4.16 -12.18 2.71
CA TYR A 179 -4.19 -10.90 3.42
C TYR A 179 -5.27 -10.86 4.51
N GLU A 180 -5.05 -10.01 5.50
CA GLU A 180 -6.02 -9.68 6.55
C GLU A 180 -5.93 -8.19 6.89
N ILE A 181 -7.01 -7.66 7.48
CA ILE A 181 -7.07 -6.27 7.96
C ILE A 181 -7.06 -6.30 9.47
N CYS A 182 -6.00 -5.77 10.05
CA CYS A 182 -5.91 -5.56 11.48
C CYS A 182 -6.39 -4.16 11.83
N TYR A 183 -7.11 -4.03 12.93
CA TYR A 183 -7.61 -2.75 13.43
C TYR A 183 -7.22 -2.57 14.88
N ARG A 184 -6.90 -1.32 15.24
CA ARG A 184 -6.58 -0.91 16.60
C ARG A 184 -7.31 0.38 16.93
N LYS A 185 -7.80 0.49 18.16
CA LYS A 185 -8.46 1.72 18.62
C LYS A 185 -7.44 2.86 18.54
N ARG A 186 -7.80 3.96 17.87
CA ARG A 186 -6.97 5.16 17.89
C ARG A 186 -6.95 5.63 19.34
N GLN A 187 -5.75 5.69 19.93
CA GLN A 187 -5.59 6.39 21.19
C GLN A 187 -5.87 7.85 20.89
N GLU A 188 -6.91 8.40 21.53
CA GLU A 188 -7.01 9.84 21.65
C GLU A 188 -5.72 10.27 22.32
N GLN A 189 -4.82 10.91 21.55
CA GLN A 189 -3.79 11.70 22.19
C GLN A 189 -4.57 12.69 23.03
N GLU A 190 -4.61 12.48 24.34
CA GLU A 190 -4.92 13.53 25.29
C GLU A 190 -3.97 14.65 24.91
N GLN A 191 -4.45 15.62 24.12
CA GLN A 191 -3.87 16.93 24.05
C GLN A 191 -4.10 17.53 25.44
N GLU A 192 -3.34 17.08 26.43
CA GLU A 192 -2.78 18.00 27.42
C GLU A 192 -1.84 18.94 26.64
N GLN A 193 -2.44 19.83 25.85
CA GLN A 193 -1.93 21.18 25.75
C GLN A 193 -2.18 21.80 27.12
N THR A 194 -1.35 21.43 28.09
CA THR A 194 -1.03 22.31 29.20
C THR A 194 -0.45 23.56 28.56
N SER A 195 -1.29 24.56 28.39
CA SER A 195 -0.94 25.88 27.91
C SER A 195 -0.02 26.57 28.91
N HIS A 196 1.25 26.16 28.98
CA HIS A 196 2.30 26.90 29.70
C HIS A 196 2.68 28.21 28.99
N VAL A 197 2.00 28.55 27.89
CA VAL A 197 2.12 29.86 27.23
C VAL A 197 1.47 30.99 28.07
N GLY A 198 0.58 30.66 29.01
CA GLY A 198 -0.02 31.64 29.92
C GLY A 198 0.91 32.13 31.04
N GLU A 199 1.80 31.29 31.56
CA GLU A 199 2.66 31.64 32.70
C GLU A 199 3.88 32.48 32.27
N ALA A 200 4.47 32.17 31.10
CA ALA A 200 5.61 32.95 30.60
C ALA A 200 5.22 34.38 30.21
N ALA A 201 4.01 34.58 29.66
CA ALA A 201 3.51 35.92 29.29
C ALA A 201 3.17 36.77 30.53
N LEU A 202 2.65 36.15 31.60
CA LEU A 202 2.35 36.85 32.85
C LEU A 202 3.63 37.28 33.58
N ILE A 203 4.67 36.44 33.60
CA ILE A 203 5.97 36.77 34.19
C ILE A 203 6.66 37.89 33.39
N LEU A 204 6.59 37.86 32.06
CA LEU A 204 7.16 38.91 31.21
C LEU A 204 6.43 40.26 31.41
N LEU A 205 5.10 40.25 31.51
CA LEU A 205 4.30 41.46 31.77
C LEU A 205 4.51 42.02 33.17
N LEU A 206 4.65 41.17 34.19
CA LEU A 206 5.03 41.58 35.54
C LEU A 206 6.44 42.18 35.58
N GLY A 207 7.39 41.61 34.84
CA GLY A 207 8.76 42.15 34.71
C GLY A 207 8.80 43.53 34.04
N ILE A 208 8.02 43.74 32.98
CA ILE A 208 7.94 45.02 32.27
C ILE A 208 7.24 46.09 33.13
N ALA A 209 6.17 45.73 33.85
CA ALA A 209 5.49 46.65 34.77
C ALA A 209 6.41 47.10 35.92
N LEU A 210 7.22 46.19 36.45
CA LEU A 210 8.25 46.51 37.46
C LEU A 210 9.33 47.45 36.91
N LEU A 211 9.79 47.24 35.67
CA LEU A 211 10.77 48.12 35.02
C LEU A 211 10.23 49.54 34.75
N ILE A 212 8.94 49.68 34.44
CA ILE A 212 8.31 51.00 34.22
C ILE A 212 8.10 51.73 35.55
N MET A 213 7.75 51.03 36.63
CA MET A 213 7.56 51.65 37.95
C MET A 213 8.87 52.01 38.67
N MET A 214 10.01 51.43 38.29
CA MET A 214 11.32 51.72 38.91
C MET A 214 12.10 52.89 38.28
N GLY A 215 11.54 53.62 37.30
CA GLY A 215 12.01 54.96 36.95
C GLY A 215 13.37 55.07 36.26
N GLY A 216 13.35 55.20 34.93
CA GLY A 216 14.05 56.29 34.24
C GLY A 216 15.55 56.18 33.94
N ARG A 217 15.90 56.05 32.65
CA ARG A 217 16.54 57.09 31.81
C ARG A 217 17.08 56.44 30.53
N VAL A 218 16.45 56.78 29.40
CA VAL A 218 17.01 56.52 28.06
C VAL A 218 17.93 57.70 27.71
N PRO A 219 19.22 57.49 27.39
CA PRO A 219 20.04 58.54 26.80
C PRO A 219 19.70 58.70 25.32
N GLN A 220 19.19 59.88 24.98
CA GLN A 220 19.17 60.41 23.60
C GLN A 220 20.60 60.79 23.20
N THR A 221 21.09 60.27 22.08
CA THR A 221 22.25 60.84 21.37
C THR A 221 21.83 61.30 19.99
N GLN A 222 21.91 62.62 19.80
CA GLN A 222 21.72 63.35 18.55
C GLN A 222 22.98 63.27 17.64
N PRO A 223 22.85 63.61 16.35
CA PRO A 223 23.87 63.39 15.32
C PRO A 223 24.85 64.56 15.18
N ALA A 224 26.07 64.28 14.73
CA ALA A 224 26.98 65.29 14.16
C ALA A 224 27.68 64.69 12.93
N GLY A 225 27.55 65.37 11.79
CA GLY A 225 28.18 64.99 10.54
C GLY A 225 29.50 65.72 10.27
N GLY A 226 30.20 65.18 9.26
CA GLY A 226 31.30 65.81 8.53
C GLY A 226 32.69 65.46 9.07
N LEU A 227 33.75 65.33 8.26
CA LEU A 227 33.98 65.31 6.82
C LEU A 227 35.51 65.07 6.67
N LEU A 228 35.98 64.54 5.53
CA LEU A 228 37.39 64.44 5.06
C LEU A 228 38.20 63.25 5.63
N GLY A 229 38.89 62.40 4.86
CA GLY A 229 39.19 62.31 3.43
C GLY A 229 40.00 61.01 3.15
N PRO A 230 40.23 60.61 1.88
CA PRO A 230 41.02 59.43 1.46
C PRO A 230 42.47 59.86 1.12
N PRO A 231 43.37 59.04 0.51
CA PRO A 231 43.41 57.61 0.19
C PRO A 231 44.69 56.94 0.76
N SER A 232 44.94 55.63 0.63
CA SER A 232 45.88 55.01 -0.33
C SER A 232 46.22 53.62 0.23
N GLY A 233 46.09 52.53 -0.52
CA GLY A 233 47.17 51.96 -1.34
C GLY A 233 47.61 50.59 -0.76
N PRO A 234 48.22 49.70 -1.56
CA PRO A 234 47.89 48.27 -1.55
C PRO A 234 49.05 47.33 -1.13
N SER A 235 48.78 46.02 -1.26
CA SER A 235 49.73 44.88 -1.37
C SER A 235 50.09 44.25 -0.02
N ALA A 236 50.24 42.93 0.14
CA ALA A 236 50.24 41.78 -0.78
C ALA A 236 49.74 40.55 -0.01
#